data_AF-A0A6J0PEG8-F1
#
_entry.id   AF-A0A6J0PEG8-F1
#
_cell.length_a   1.000
_cell.length_b   1.000
_cell.length_c   1.000
_cell.angle_alpha   90.00
_cell.angle_beta   90.00
_cell.angle_gamma   90.00
#
_symmetry.space_group_name_H-M   'P 1'
#
loop_
_entity.id
_entity.type
_entity.pdbx_description
1 polymer ?
#
loop_
_entity_poly.entity_id
_entity_poly.type
_entity_poly.pdbx_seq_one_letter_code
_entity_poly.pdbx_strand_id
1 'polypeptide(L)'
;MDHQYGGGSWMMVPSQNSVAQDPDSLQSQYHPQQQQQQHHHHPSLASHFHLLHLVERLADAVESGTRDQHFDALVSELTALFERCQRLLNSISVTINTKGVTVEGQKHEVEETMQQLNQRSRDLIAKYKSSVEELVKPDKNR
;
A
#
# COMPACT_ATOMS: atom_id res chain seq x y z
N MET A 1 -8.26 -40.49 -6.97
CA MET A 1 -7.06 -39.66 -6.74
C MET A 1 -7.01 -38.53 -7.77
N ASP A 2 -8.10 -37.76 -7.81
CA ASP A 2 -8.16 -36.34 -7.46
C ASP A 2 -6.88 -35.50 -7.66
N HIS A 3 -6.91 -34.52 -8.58
CA HIS A 3 -7.41 -33.17 -8.27
C HIS A 3 -7.38 -32.28 -9.52
N GLN A 4 -8.56 -31.76 -9.83
CA GLN A 4 -8.84 -30.72 -10.81
C GLN A 4 -8.75 -29.36 -10.09
N TYR A 5 -7.88 -28.46 -10.56
CA TYR A 5 -8.00 -27.03 -10.30
C TYR A 5 -7.74 -26.27 -11.58
N GLY A 6 -8.85 -25.94 -12.27
CA GLY A 6 -8.88 -24.93 -13.32
C GLY A 6 -8.81 -23.55 -12.67
N GLY A 7 -7.64 -22.91 -12.74
CA GLY A 7 -7.47 -21.49 -12.41
C GLY A 7 -7.87 -20.63 -13.60
N GLY A 8 -9.15 -20.28 -13.69
CA GLY A 8 -9.68 -19.35 -14.67
C GLY A 8 -9.13 -17.94 -14.47
N SER A 9 -8.44 -17.45 -15.51
CA SER A 9 -7.95 -16.09 -15.68
C SER A 9 -9.10 -15.09 -15.75
N TRP A 10 -9.49 -14.50 -14.61
CA TRP A 10 -10.37 -13.33 -14.55
C TRP A 10 -9.55 -12.06 -14.85
N MET A 11 -9.11 -11.91 -16.10
CA MET A 11 -8.52 -10.66 -16.57
C MET A 11 -9.26 -10.18 -17.81
N MET A 12 -10.02 -9.10 -17.62
CA MET A 12 -10.45 -8.09 -18.59
C MET A 12 -11.57 -8.42 -19.58
N VAL A 13 -12.72 -7.79 -19.35
CA VAL A 13 -13.61 -7.31 -20.40
C VAL A 13 -13.96 -5.85 -20.09
N PRO A 14 -13.53 -4.86 -20.91
CA PRO A 14 -14.20 -3.58 -20.97
C PRO A 14 -15.37 -3.64 -21.97
N SER A 15 -16.44 -2.92 -21.62
CA SER A 15 -17.72 -2.80 -22.31
C SER A 15 -17.61 -2.61 -23.83
N GLN A 16 -18.32 -3.44 -24.60
CA GLN A 16 -18.74 -3.10 -25.95
C GLN A 16 -20.12 -2.43 -25.91
N ASN A 17 -20.16 -1.18 -26.35
CA ASN A 17 -21.38 -0.47 -26.74
C ASN A 17 -21.37 -0.44 -28.28
N SER A 18 -22.39 -1.01 -28.92
CA SER A 18 -22.50 -1.12 -30.37
C SER A 18 -23.04 0.17 -31.00
N VAL A 19 -22.33 0.77 -31.94
CA VAL A 19 -22.92 1.60 -33.02
C VAL A 19 -21.98 1.69 -34.25
N ALA A 20 -22.55 1.28 -35.40
CA ALA A 20 -22.28 1.50 -36.84
C ALA A 20 -20.90 1.92 -37.43
N GLN A 21 -20.50 1.14 -38.45
CA GLN A 21 -19.80 1.42 -39.73
C GLN A 21 -18.75 2.56 -39.84
N ASP A 22 -17.49 2.18 -40.16
CA ASP A 22 -16.74 2.50 -41.41
C ASP A 22 -15.34 1.84 -41.38
N PRO A 23 -14.75 1.33 -42.50
CA PRO A 23 -13.40 0.77 -42.51
C PRO A 23 -12.44 1.60 -43.38
N ASP A 24 -11.82 2.65 -42.82
CA ASP A 24 -10.58 3.18 -43.39
C ASP A 24 -9.73 3.91 -42.33
N SER A 25 -8.41 3.80 -42.46
CA SER A 25 -7.38 4.56 -41.72
C SER A 25 -7.00 4.12 -40.30
N LEU A 26 -6.29 3.00 -40.19
CA LEU A 26 -5.42 2.68 -39.04
C LEU A 26 -3.95 2.97 -39.40
N GLN A 27 -3.54 4.24 -39.34
CA GLN A 27 -2.13 4.63 -39.24
C GLN A 27 -1.86 5.08 -37.79
N SER A 28 -1.58 4.13 -36.90
CA SER A 28 -1.10 4.44 -35.55
C SER A 28 0.34 4.92 -35.62
N GLN A 29 0.52 6.24 -35.47
CA GLN A 29 1.79 6.90 -35.25
C GLN A 29 2.26 6.59 -33.82
N TYR A 30 3.19 5.64 -33.69
CA TYR A 30 3.92 5.39 -32.45
C TYR A 30 4.91 6.55 -32.21
N HIS A 31 4.59 7.46 -31.27
CA HIS A 31 5.57 8.34 -30.65
C HIS A 31 6.15 7.64 -29.42
N PRO A 32 7.46 7.32 -29.36
CA PRO A 32 8.09 6.90 -28.12
C PRO A 32 8.29 8.11 -27.21
N GLN A 33 7.50 8.21 -26.16
CA GLN A 33 7.67 9.18 -25.09
C GLN A 33 8.89 8.75 -24.27
N GLN A 34 10.04 9.41 -24.49
CA GLN A 34 11.22 9.29 -23.64
C GLN A 34 10.86 9.71 -22.20
N GLN A 35 10.70 8.72 -21.32
CA GLN A 35 10.73 8.98 -19.88
C GLN A 35 12.17 9.31 -19.49
N GLN A 36 12.45 10.59 -19.23
CA GLN A 36 13.62 11.00 -18.47
C GLN A 36 13.54 10.38 -17.07
N GLN A 37 14.32 9.33 -16.83
CA GLN A 37 14.62 8.84 -15.49
C GLN A 37 15.46 9.90 -14.76
N GLN A 38 14.81 10.87 -14.12
CA GLN A 38 15.46 11.58 -13.01
C GLN A 38 15.56 10.63 -11.82
N HIS A 39 16.70 9.96 -11.69
CA HIS A 39 17.12 9.26 -10.48
C HIS A 39 17.27 10.27 -9.32
N HIS A 40 16.15 10.65 -8.70
CA HIS A 40 16.14 11.32 -7.41
C HIS A 40 16.65 10.31 -6.38
N HIS A 41 17.93 10.42 -6.02
CA HIS A 41 18.51 9.71 -4.89
C HIS A 41 17.91 10.28 -3.62
N HIS A 42 16.74 9.77 -3.22
CA HIS A 42 16.23 10.04 -1.89
C HIS A 42 17.14 9.32 -0.89
N PRO A 43 17.75 10.04 0.08
CA PRO A 43 18.51 9.39 1.14
C PRO A 43 17.56 8.45 1.91
N SER A 44 18.01 7.21 2.14
CA SER A 44 17.26 6.22 2.92
C SER A 44 16.92 6.77 4.30
N LEU A 45 15.78 6.36 4.86
CA LEU A 45 15.39 6.76 6.22
C LEU A 45 16.50 6.47 7.23
N ALA A 46 17.19 5.33 7.10
CA ALA A 46 18.28 4.92 7.98
C ALA A 46 19.48 5.90 7.98
N SER A 47 19.75 6.60 6.87
CA SER A 47 20.91 7.51 6.80
C SER A 47 20.72 8.76 7.67
N HIS A 48 19.51 9.04 8.14
CA HIS A 48 19.24 10.17 9.02
C HIS A 48 19.59 9.87 10.49
N PHE A 49 19.78 8.60 10.87
CA PHE A 49 19.96 8.16 12.26
C PHE A 49 21.40 7.71 12.56
N HIS A 50 22.40 8.43 12.05
CA HIS A 50 23.81 8.12 12.32
C HIS A 50 24.32 8.82 13.60
N LEU A 51 23.70 8.49 14.74
CA LEU A 51 23.96 9.14 16.04
C LEU A 51 25.18 8.56 16.75
N LEU A 52 25.43 7.26 16.58
CA LEU A 52 26.41 6.49 17.36
C LEU A 52 27.80 7.14 17.32
N HIS A 53 28.31 7.43 16.13
CA HIS A 53 29.65 7.98 15.94
C HIS A 53 29.85 9.39 16.51
N LEU A 54 28.76 10.15 16.67
CA LEU A 54 28.81 11.49 17.23
C LEU A 54 28.76 11.43 18.76
N VAL A 55 27.98 10.50 19.30
CA VAL A 55 27.91 10.22 20.74
C VAL A 55 29.20 9.57 21.25
N GLU A 56 29.81 8.65 20.50
CA GLU A 56 31.11 8.04 20.82
C GLU A 56 32.20 9.12 20.94
N ARG A 57 32.33 9.99 19.94
CA ARG A 57 33.30 11.10 19.97
C ARG A 57 33.04 12.09 21.10
N LEU A 58 31.78 12.33 21.44
CA LEU A 58 31.42 13.18 22.57
C LEU A 58 31.79 12.51 23.90
N ALA A 59 31.55 11.21 24.05
CA ALA A 59 31.93 10.45 25.23
C ALA A 59 33.44 10.47 25.46
N ASP A 60 34.24 10.24 24.40
CA ASP A 60 35.69 10.34 24.45
C ASP A 60 36.16 11.73 24.92
N ALA A 61 35.54 12.80 24.40
CA ALA A 61 35.87 14.18 24.78
C ALA A 61 35.48 14.52 26.24
N VAL A 62 34.43 13.88 26.77
CA VAL A 62 34.06 13.99 28.19
C VAL A 62 35.06 13.23 29.06
N GLU A 63 35.44 12.02 28.67
CA GLU A 63 36.35 11.16 29.43
C GLU A 63 37.79 11.71 29.45
N SER A 64 38.24 12.33 28.36
CA SER A 64 39.51 13.06 28.30
C SER A 64 39.52 14.37 29.08
N GLY A 65 38.36 14.87 29.54
CA GLY A 65 38.21 16.13 30.26
C GLY A 65 38.42 17.38 29.40
N THR A 66 38.43 17.26 28.07
CA THR A 66 38.64 18.39 27.15
C THR A 66 37.32 19.08 26.84
N ARG A 67 36.96 20.12 27.62
CA ARG A 67 35.90 21.09 27.26
C ARG A 67 36.48 22.23 26.43
N ASP A 68 36.87 21.91 25.20
CA ASP A 68 37.37 22.88 24.22
C ASP A 68 36.27 23.25 23.20
N GLN A 69 36.60 24.10 22.24
CA GLN A 69 35.67 24.47 21.15
C GLN A 69 35.18 23.25 20.35
N HIS A 70 35.95 22.18 20.29
CA HIS A 70 35.58 20.96 19.58
C HIS A 70 34.47 20.22 20.33
N PHE A 71 34.53 20.15 21.66
CA PHE A 71 33.42 19.64 22.48
C PHE A 71 32.11 20.41 22.22
N ASP A 72 32.15 21.74 22.26
CA ASP A 72 30.96 22.57 22.00
C ASP A 72 30.41 22.38 20.57
N ALA A 73 31.31 22.19 19.59
CA ALA A 73 30.92 21.88 18.22
C ALA A 73 30.21 20.52 18.10
N LEU A 74 30.73 19.48 18.78
CA LEU A 74 30.10 18.14 18.82
C LEU A 74 28.71 18.18 19.46
N VAL A 75 28.54 18.92 20.55
CA VAL A 75 27.24 19.10 21.21
C VAL A 75 26.25 19.82 20.28
N SER A 76 26.71 20.87 19.60
CA SER A 76 25.90 21.60 18.62
C SER A 76 25.48 20.72 17.45
N GLU A 77 26.41 19.95 16.89
CA GLU A 77 26.15 19.02 15.79
C GLU A 77 25.15 17.93 16.20
N LEU A 78 25.30 17.38 17.41
CA LEU A 78 24.40 16.37 17.95
C LEU A 78 22.99 16.93 18.16
N THR A 79 22.89 18.14 18.68
CA THR A 79 21.62 18.86 18.87
C THR A 79 20.92 19.07 17.53
N ALA A 80 21.64 19.58 16.52
CA ALA A 80 21.10 19.78 15.18
C ALA A 80 20.63 18.47 14.52
N LEU A 81 21.35 17.37 14.75
CA LEU A 81 20.97 16.06 14.23
C LEU A 81 19.69 15.55 14.89
N PHE A 82 19.52 15.72 16.21
CA PHE A 82 18.28 15.39 16.90
C PHE A 82 17.09 16.20 16.38
N GLU A 83 17.25 17.51 16.18
CA GLU A 83 16.20 18.35 15.60
C GLU A 83 15.79 17.90 14.19
N ARG A 84 16.77 17.48 13.38
CA ARG A 84 16.52 16.95 12.05
C ARG A 84 15.76 15.62 12.11
N CYS A 85 16.18 14.70 12.98
CA CYS A 85 15.49 13.43 13.21
C CYS A 85 14.05 13.65 13.68
N GLN A 86 13.85 14.56 14.64
CA GLN A 86 12.53 14.88 15.17
C GLN A 86 11.61 15.45 14.09
N ARG A 87 12.10 16.39 13.26
CA ARG A 87 11.34 16.93 12.14
C ARG A 87 10.94 15.85 11.14
N LEU A 88 11.84 14.93 10.84
CA LEU A 88 11.57 13.81 9.94
C LEU A 88 10.49 12.88 10.51
N LEU A 89 10.60 12.51 11.79
CA LEU A 89 9.59 11.69 12.49
C LEU A 89 8.23 12.38 12.53
N ASN A 90 8.20 13.69 12.80
CA ASN A 90 6.97 14.48 12.75
C ASN A 90 6.36 14.49 11.34
N SER A 91 7.18 14.64 10.30
CA SER A 91 6.72 14.61 8.89
C SER A 91 6.15 13.24 8.51
N ILE A 92 6.81 12.14 8.91
CA ILE A 92 6.31 10.78 8.71
C ILE A 92 4.99 10.59 9.45
N SER A 93 4.91 11.01 10.71
CA SER A 93 3.70 10.93 11.53
C SER A 93 2.51 11.66 10.89
N VAL A 94 2.71 12.90 10.43
CA VAL A 94 1.69 13.67 9.71
C VAL A 94 1.28 12.95 8.42
N THR A 95 2.25 12.41 7.66
CA THR A 95 1.97 11.70 6.40
C THR A 95 1.14 10.44 6.63
N ILE A 96 1.47 9.65 7.66
CA ILE A 96 0.70 8.45 8.03
C ILE A 96 -0.72 8.84 8.44
N ASN A 97 -0.86 9.89 9.25
CA ASN A 97 -2.16 10.35 9.74
C ASN A 97 -3.06 10.96 8.65
N THR A 98 -2.46 11.62 7.65
CA THR A 98 -3.21 12.26 6.55
C THR A 98 -3.50 11.33 5.39
N LYS A 99 -2.58 10.41 5.08
CA LYS A 99 -2.79 9.43 4.00
C LYS A 99 -3.52 8.17 4.45
N GLY A 100 -3.68 7.93 5.75
CA GLY A 100 -4.68 7.02 6.34
C GLY A 100 -4.65 5.54 5.94
N VAL A 101 -3.87 5.14 4.94
CA VAL A 101 -3.68 3.74 4.54
C VAL A 101 -2.49 3.17 5.29
N THR A 102 -2.75 2.75 6.53
CA THR A 102 -1.87 1.78 7.18
C THR A 102 -2.11 0.42 6.56
N VAL A 103 -1.06 -0.40 6.46
CA VAL A 103 -1.15 -1.78 5.94
C VAL A 103 -2.18 -2.58 6.76
N GLU A 104 -2.23 -2.34 8.06
CA GLU A 104 -3.18 -2.98 8.96
C GLU A 104 -4.62 -2.51 8.73
N GLY A 105 -4.84 -1.22 8.46
CA GLY A 105 -6.16 -0.70 8.07
C GLY A 105 -6.66 -1.28 6.75
N GLN A 106 -5.79 -1.36 5.74
CA GLN A 106 -6.14 -1.99 4.46
C GLN A 106 -6.46 -3.48 4.62
N LYS A 107 -5.69 -4.19 5.44
CA LYS A 107 -5.95 -5.60 5.74
C LYS A 107 -7.33 -5.78 6.38
N HIS A 108 -7.67 -4.95 7.37
CA HIS A 108 -8.97 -5.00 8.04
C HIS A 108 -10.12 -4.77 7.05
N GLU A 109 -10.03 -3.76 6.18
CA GLU A 109 -11.07 -3.47 5.18
C GLU A 109 -11.28 -4.63 4.19
N VAL A 110 -10.18 -5.29 3.76
CA VAL A 110 -10.25 -6.49 2.92
C VAL A 110 -10.92 -7.66 3.66
N GLU A 111 -10.59 -7.87 4.93
CA GLU A 111 -11.22 -8.92 5.74
C GLU A 111 -12.72 -8.67 5.91
N GLU A 112 -13.13 -7.43 6.18
CA GLU A 112 -14.54 -7.05 6.33
C GLU A 112 -15.32 -7.25 5.03
N THR A 113 -14.81 -6.76 3.90
CA THR A 113 -15.47 -6.92 2.58
C THR A 113 -15.58 -8.40 2.19
N MET A 114 -14.58 -9.22 2.51
CA MET A 114 -14.63 -10.66 2.29
C MET A 114 -15.67 -11.36 3.17
N GLN A 115 -15.83 -10.94 4.43
CA GLN A 115 -16.90 -11.44 5.29
C GLN A 115 -18.29 -11.08 4.77
N GLN A 116 -18.48 -9.83 4.31
CA GLN A 116 -19.73 -9.39 3.70
C GLN A 116 -20.06 -10.20 2.43
N LEU A 117 -19.07 -10.47 1.58
CA LEU A 117 -19.24 -11.30 0.39
C LEU A 117 -19.66 -12.74 0.76
N ASN A 118 -18.99 -13.33 1.75
CA ASN A 118 -19.32 -14.67 2.25
C ASN A 118 -20.73 -14.72 2.85
N GLN A 119 -21.13 -13.69 3.61
CA GLN A 119 -22.48 -13.59 4.15
C GLN A 119 -23.52 -13.52 3.01
N ARG A 120 -23.29 -12.64 2.03
CA ARG A 120 -24.18 -12.49 0.87
C ARG A 120 -24.28 -13.78 0.05
N SER A 121 -23.17 -14.51 -0.11
CA SER A 121 -23.15 -15.82 -0.77
C SER A 121 -24.04 -16.82 -0.03
N ARG A 122 -23.90 -16.93 1.30
CA ARG A 122 -24.73 -17.81 2.13
C ARG A 122 -26.22 -17.47 2.03
N ASP A 123 -26.56 -16.19 2.11
CA ASP A 123 -27.95 -15.74 2.03
C ASP A 123 -28.56 -15.97 0.65
N LEU A 124 -27.78 -15.76 -0.41
CA LEU A 124 -28.21 -16.02 -1.78
C LEU A 124 -28.46 -17.51 -2.01
N ILE A 125 -27.56 -18.38 -1.52
CA ILE A 125 -27.73 -19.84 -1.58
C ILE A 125 -28.97 -20.26 -0.80
N ALA A 126 -29.21 -19.70 0.39
CA ALA A 126 -30.39 -20.00 1.19
C ALA A 126 -31.70 -19.60 0.47
N LYS A 127 -31.74 -18.41 -0.12
CA LYS A 127 -32.89 -17.94 -0.92
C LYS A 127 -33.14 -18.84 -2.13
N TYR A 128 -32.08 -19.18 -2.87
CA TYR A 128 -32.19 -20.06 -4.03
C TYR A 128 -32.75 -21.43 -3.63
N LYS A 129 -32.23 -22.03 -2.55
CA LYS A 129 -32.75 -23.29 -2.02
C LYS A 129 -34.23 -23.21 -1.67
N SER A 130 -34.65 -22.17 -0.95
CA SER A 130 -36.06 -21.95 -0.61
C SER A 130 -36.94 -21.85 -1.86
N SER A 131 -36.53 -21.09 -2.87
CA SER A 131 -37.29 -20.94 -4.11
C SER A 131 -37.40 -22.25 -4.89
N VAL A 132 -36.33 -23.05 -4.93
CA VAL A 132 -36.37 -24.39 -5.55
C VAL A 132 -37.31 -25.32 -4.78
N GLU A 133 -37.26 -25.33 -3.45
CA GLU A 133 -38.16 -26.13 -2.63
C GLU A 133 -39.63 -25.73 -2.82
N GLU A 134 -39.94 -24.44 -2.98
CA GLU A 134 -41.30 -23.99 -3.29
C GLU A 134 -41.78 -24.47 -4.67
N LEU A 135 -40.91 -24.47 -5.68
CA LEU A 135 -41.25 -24.96 -7.02
C LEU A 135 -41.41 -26.49 -7.10
N VAL A 136 -40.68 -27.23 -6.27
CA VAL A 136 -40.66 -28.70 -6.27
C VAL A 136 -41.72 -29.30 -5.34
N LYS A 137 -42.31 -28.51 -4.43
CA LYS A 137 -43.44 -28.97 -3.61
C LYS A 137 -44.60 -29.38 -4.53
N PRO A 138 -45.00 -30.66 -4.55
CA PRO A 138 -46.14 -31.08 -5.36
C PRO A 138 -47.40 -30.36 -4.83
N ASP A 139 -48.20 -29.82 -5.74
CA ASP A 139 -49.53 -29.30 -5.43
C ASP A 139 -50.31 -30.40 -4.69
N LYS A 140 -50.41 -30.24 -3.36
CA LYS A 140 -51.19 -31.14 -2.49
C LYS A 140 -52.68 -30.81 -2.53
N ASN A 141 -53.14 -30.14 -3.58
CA ASN A 141 -54.52 -29.76 -3.81
C ASN A 141 -54.97 -30.29 -5.18
N ARG A 142 -55.29 -31.59 -5.25
CA ARG A 142 -56.20 -32.13 -6.25
C ARG A 142 -57.07 -33.22 -5.63
#